data_AF-A0A3A0FVC5-F1
#
_entry.id   AF-A0A3A0FVC5-F1
#
_cell.length_a   1.000
_cell.length_b   1.000
_cell.length_c   1.000
_cell.angle_alpha   90.00
_cell.angle_beta   90.00
_cell.angle_gamma   90.00
#
_symmetry.space_group_name_H-M   'P 1'
#
loop_
_entity.id
_entity.type
_entity.pdbx_description
1 polymer ?
#
loop_
_entity_poly.entity_id
_entity_poly.type
_entity_poly.pdbx_seq_one_letter_code
_entity_poly.pdbx_strand_id
1 'polypeptide(L)'
;MSLPELDALREAGILAPLDVHFAHTMARLGADPRPAVLLAAALASRAVQHGHVCLDLARWAGQPVGGADGLPLAGADGRPRDDLAWPALGEWRAALADSPLVGDGDAATPLVLDGADRLYLRRYWQHEAVLAARLRARAAEVAGAA
;
A
#
# COMPACT_ATOMS: atom_id res chain seq x y z
N MET A 1 18.74 -8.21 -6.25
CA MET A 1 17.70 -7.28 -6.70
C MET A 1 17.72 -6.08 -5.79
N SER A 2 17.56 -4.88 -6.37
CA SER A 2 17.50 -3.62 -5.63
C SER A 2 16.04 -3.16 -5.51
N LEU A 3 15.74 -2.34 -4.49
CA LEU A 3 14.41 -1.76 -4.31
C LEU A 3 14.27 -0.50 -5.19
N PRO A 4 13.07 -0.24 -5.75
CA PRO A 4 12.84 0.96 -6.53
C PRO A 4 12.80 2.22 -5.65
N GLU A 5 13.33 3.32 -6.16
CA GLU A 5 13.26 4.63 -5.52
C GLU A 5 11.97 5.37 -5.91
N LEU A 6 11.37 6.11 -4.97
CA LEU A 6 10.09 6.80 -5.20
C LEU A 6 10.15 7.82 -6.36
N ASP A 7 11.25 8.55 -6.49
CA ASP A 7 11.41 9.54 -7.57
C ASP A 7 11.52 8.88 -8.95
N ALA A 8 12.26 7.78 -9.06
CA ALA A 8 12.33 7.01 -10.31
C ALA A 8 10.95 6.46 -10.71
N LEU A 9 10.17 5.97 -9.73
CA LEU A 9 8.81 5.51 -9.96
C LEU A 9 7.87 6.65 -10.41
N ARG A 10 8.06 7.86 -9.89
CA ARG A 10 7.32 9.06 -10.29
C ARG A 10 7.67 9.48 -11.71
N GLU A 11 8.97 9.51 -12.03
CA GLU A 11 9.46 9.90 -13.37
C GLU A 11 8.98 8.93 -14.46
N ALA A 12 8.87 7.65 -14.12
CA ALA A 12 8.28 6.63 -14.99
C ALA A 12 6.73 6.64 -15.02
N GLY A 13 6.07 7.52 -14.28
CA GLY A 13 4.61 7.62 -14.22
C GLY A 13 3.90 6.48 -13.50
N ILE A 14 4.63 5.62 -12.78
CA ILE A 14 4.04 4.55 -11.95
C ILE A 14 3.36 5.15 -10.73
N LEU A 15 4.03 6.13 -10.09
CA LEU A 15 3.50 6.89 -8.96
C LEU A 15 3.12 8.30 -9.39
N ALA A 16 1.97 8.79 -8.93
CA ALA A 16 1.61 10.19 -9.06
C ALA A 16 2.40 11.06 -8.06
N PRO A 17 2.52 12.39 -8.28
CA PRO A 17 3.14 13.29 -7.31
C PRO A 17 2.53 13.20 -5.91
N LEU A 18 1.22 12.94 -5.83
CA LEU A 18 0.51 12.75 -4.56
C LEU A 18 1.02 11.52 -3.79
N ASP A 19 1.27 10.40 -4.48
CA ASP A 19 1.71 9.16 -3.84
C ASP A 19 3.08 9.34 -3.17
N VAL A 20 4.00 10.00 -3.88
CA VAL A 20 5.35 10.31 -3.39
C VAL A 20 5.29 11.28 -2.21
N HIS A 21 4.50 12.36 -2.33
CA HIS A 21 4.34 13.33 -1.24
C HIS A 21 3.70 12.70 0.00
N PHE A 22 2.72 11.82 -0.21
CA PHE A 22 2.09 11.07 0.87
C PHE A 22 3.11 10.19 1.60
N ALA A 23 3.91 9.40 0.87
CA ALA A 23 4.94 8.56 1.45
C ALA A 23 5.98 9.37 2.25
N HIS A 24 6.49 10.48 1.72
CA HIS A 24 7.41 11.34 2.46
C HIS A 24 6.77 11.99 3.69
N THR A 25 5.48 12.32 3.62
CA THR A 25 4.73 12.81 4.79
C THR A 25 4.63 11.74 5.86
N MET A 26 4.35 10.49 5.48
CA MET A 26 4.35 9.35 6.42
C MET A 26 5.74 9.16 7.06
N ALA A 27 6.81 9.19 6.25
CA ALA A 27 8.19 9.09 6.74
C ALA A 27 8.48 10.10 7.86
N ARG A 28 8.05 11.36 7.65
CA ARG A 28 8.22 12.45 8.60
C ARG A 28 7.35 12.30 9.86
N LEU A 29 6.10 11.87 9.71
CA LEU A 29 5.17 11.72 10.83
C LEU A 29 5.56 10.56 11.76
N GLY A 30 6.03 9.45 11.18
CA GLY A 30 6.39 8.25 11.92
C GLY A 30 7.87 8.14 12.28
N ALA A 31 8.70 9.09 11.81
CA ALA A 31 10.15 8.97 11.84
C ALA A 31 10.67 7.63 11.28
N ASP A 32 10.00 7.11 10.24
CA ASP A 32 10.28 5.80 9.64
C ASP A 32 10.77 5.97 8.19
N PRO A 33 12.09 5.95 7.95
CA PRO A 33 12.65 6.14 6.62
C PRO A 33 12.78 4.84 5.83
N ARG A 34 12.31 3.70 6.35
CA ARG A 34 12.54 2.38 5.71
C ARG A 34 11.89 2.34 4.32
N PRO A 35 12.64 2.07 3.24
CA PRO A 35 12.12 2.10 1.88
C PRO A 35 10.89 1.21 1.66
N ALA A 36 10.86 0.01 2.27
CA ALA A 36 9.73 -0.91 2.19
C ALA A 36 8.42 -0.29 2.71
N VAL A 37 8.47 0.47 3.82
CA VAL A 37 7.31 1.17 4.40
C VAL A 37 6.88 2.32 3.51
N LEU A 38 7.83 3.10 2.98
CA LEU A 38 7.54 4.23 2.10
C LEU A 38 6.92 3.79 0.77
N LEU A 39 7.43 2.71 0.18
CA LEU A 39 6.88 2.10 -1.04
C LEU A 39 5.45 1.62 -0.79
N ALA A 40 5.22 0.92 0.32
CA ALA A 40 3.88 0.44 0.67
C ALA A 40 2.90 1.60 0.90
N ALA A 41 3.33 2.69 1.56
CA ALA A 41 2.52 3.89 1.75
C ALA A 41 2.18 4.58 0.43
N ALA A 42 3.15 4.74 -0.47
CA ALA A 42 2.95 5.31 -1.81
C ALA A 42 1.97 4.45 -2.62
N LEU A 43 2.15 3.13 -2.63
CA LEU A 43 1.28 2.20 -3.34
C LEU A 43 -0.14 2.13 -2.75
N ALA A 44 -0.30 2.27 -1.43
CA ALA A 44 -1.61 2.37 -0.80
C ALA A 44 -2.35 3.66 -1.21
N SER A 45 -1.63 4.79 -1.30
CA SER A 45 -2.18 6.03 -1.85
C SER A 45 -2.59 5.86 -3.32
N ARG A 46 -1.74 5.21 -4.11
CA ARG A 46 -2.01 4.92 -5.53
C ARG A 46 -3.23 4.04 -5.70
N ALA A 47 -3.35 2.98 -4.90
CA ALA A 47 -4.47 2.05 -4.95
C ALA A 47 -5.81 2.79 -4.81
N VAL A 48 -5.89 3.71 -3.85
CA VAL A 48 -7.06 4.58 -3.64
C VAL A 48 -7.34 5.47 -4.84
N GLN A 49 -6.31 6.10 -5.43
CA GLN A 49 -6.48 6.92 -6.63
C GLN A 49 -7.01 6.13 -7.83
N HIS A 50 -6.77 4.81 -7.87
CA HIS A 50 -7.25 3.91 -8.92
C HIS A 50 -8.54 3.15 -8.54
N GLY A 51 -9.23 3.58 -7.47
CA GLY A 51 -10.54 3.03 -7.08
C GLY A 51 -10.48 1.77 -6.22
N HIS A 52 -9.30 1.33 -5.79
CA HIS A 52 -9.15 0.25 -4.81
C HIS A 52 -9.25 0.79 -3.38
N VAL A 53 -9.87 0.03 -2.48
CA VAL A 53 -10.00 0.41 -1.06
C VAL A 53 -8.68 0.16 -0.30
N CYS A 54 -7.90 -0.82 -0.75
CA CYS A 54 -6.61 -1.23 -0.16
C CYS A 54 -5.59 -1.60 -1.24
N LEU A 55 -4.34 -1.67 -0.81
CA LEU A 55 -3.25 -2.35 -1.50
C LEU A 55 -3.19 -3.80 -1.04
N ASP A 56 -3.34 -4.75 -1.95
CA ASP A 56 -3.02 -6.16 -1.73
C ASP A 56 -1.51 -6.36 -1.87
N LEU A 57 -0.78 -6.51 -0.75
CA LEU A 57 0.68 -6.64 -0.78
C LEU A 57 1.11 -7.94 -1.48
N ALA A 58 0.37 -9.03 -1.30
CA ALA A 58 0.71 -10.32 -1.86
C ALA A 58 0.71 -10.30 -3.39
N ARG A 59 -0.19 -9.50 -3.99
CA ARG A 59 -0.24 -9.31 -5.46
C ARG A 59 1.00 -8.62 -6.04
N TRP A 60 1.64 -7.73 -5.29
CA TRP A 60 2.79 -6.95 -5.76
C TRP A 60 4.13 -7.56 -5.35
N ALA A 61 4.14 -8.29 -4.24
CA ALA A 61 5.36 -8.75 -3.58
C ALA A 61 6.26 -9.56 -4.52
N GLY A 62 7.54 -9.18 -4.58
CA GLY A 62 8.56 -9.85 -5.38
C GLY A 62 8.33 -9.78 -6.90
N GLN A 63 7.28 -9.10 -7.38
CA GLN A 63 7.09 -8.90 -8.82
C GLN A 63 8.14 -7.92 -9.35
N PRO A 64 8.60 -8.09 -10.60
CA PRO A 64 9.41 -7.08 -11.28
C PRO A 64 8.69 -5.74 -11.29
N VAL A 65 9.45 -4.65 -11.13
CA VAL A 65 8.86 -3.32 -11.18
C VAL A 65 8.70 -2.91 -12.65
N GLY A 66 7.46 -2.88 -13.12
CA GLY A 66 7.12 -2.51 -14.49
C GLY A 66 6.09 -1.38 -14.59
N GLY A 67 6.07 -0.71 -15.73
CA GLY A 67 5.08 0.29 -16.09
C GLY A 67 3.68 -0.30 -16.25
N ALA A 68 2.68 0.55 -16.51
CA ALA A 68 1.30 0.12 -16.74
C ALA A 68 1.13 -0.81 -17.96
N ASP A 69 2.13 -0.85 -18.85
CA ASP A 69 2.26 -1.73 -20.01
C ASP A 69 2.91 -3.10 -19.69
N GLY A 70 3.35 -3.32 -18.44
CA GLY A 70 4.03 -4.53 -18.01
C GLY A 70 5.51 -4.62 -18.43
N LEU A 71 6.07 -3.54 -18.99
CA LEU A 71 7.49 -3.48 -19.34
C LEU A 71 8.33 -3.06 -18.13
N PRO A 72 9.57 -3.56 -18.00
CA PRO A 72 10.47 -3.11 -16.93
C PRO A 72 10.67 -1.59 -16.96
N LEU A 73 10.87 -0.98 -15.80
CA LEU A 73 11.31 0.41 -15.70
C LEU A 73 12.55 0.68 -16.54
N ALA A 74 12.55 1.77 -17.30
CA ALA A 74 13.78 2.26 -17.92
C ALA A 74 14.63 3.01 -16.87
N GLY A 75 15.93 2.76 -16.86
CA GLY A 75 16.91 3.55 -16.14
C GLY A 75 17.11 4.93 -16.78
N ALA A 76 17.86 5.80 -16.11
CA ALA A 76 18.19 7.13 -16.63
C ALA A 76 18.97 7.08 -17.96
N ASP A 77 19.60 5.95 -18.29
CA ASP A 77 20.28 5.66 -19.55
C ASP A 77 19.36 5.06 -20.63
N GLY A 78 18.06 4.94 -20.35
CA GLY A 78 17.05 4.38 -21.24
C GLY A 78 17.04 2.85 -21.31
N ARG A 79 17.85 2.15 -20.49
CA ARG A 79 17.90 0.68 -20.50
C ARG A 79 16.91 0.05 -19.51
N PRO A 80 16.33 -1.12 -19.80
CA PRO A 80 15.48 -1.85 -18.85
C PRO A 80 16.21 -2.14 -17.54
N ARG A 81 15.51 -1.94 -16.42
CA ARG A 81 15.95 -2.22 -15.05
C ARG A 81 15.35 -3.53 -14.56
N ASP A 82 15.85 -4.62 -15.12
CA ASP A 82 15.42 -5.98 -14.78
C ASP A 82 15.87 -6.41 -13.37
N ASP A 83 16.72 -5.61 -12.72
CA ASP A 83 17.21 -5.82 -11.36
C ASP A 83 16.28 -5.27 -10.27
N LEU A 84 15.25 -4.52 -10.65
CA LEU A 84 14.28 -3.91 -9.74
C LEU A 84 13.08 -4.83 -9.51
N ALA A 85 12.81 -5.11 -8.24
CA ALA A 85 11.62 -5.83 -7.81
C ALA A 85 10.97 -5.10 -6.62
N TRP A 86 9.66 -5.28 -6.48
CA TRP A 86 8.99 -4.91 -5.25
C TRP A 86 9.51 -5.77 -4.09
N PRO A 87 9.52 -5.25 -2.85
CA PRO A 87 9.91 -6.02 -1.67
C PRO A 87 9.23 -7.39 -1.62
N ALA A 88 9.96 -8.39 -1.10
CA ALA A 88 9.35 -9.70 -0.85
C ALA A 88 8.24 -9.56 0.21
N LEU A 89 7.25 -10.45 0.18
CA LEU A 89 6.09 -10.32 1.08
C LEU A 89 6.54 -10.36 2.56
N GLY A 90 7.48 -11.24 2.90
CA GLY A 90 8.03 -11.31 4.26
C GLY A 90 8.77 -10.04 4.68
N GLU A 91 9.47 -9.38 3.75
CA GLU A 91 10.14 -8.11 4.01
C GLU A 91 9.14 -6.99 4.28
N TRP A 92 8.09 -6.89 3.46
CA TRP A 92 7.00 -5.94 3.70
C TRP A 92 6.30 -6.19 5.03
N ARG A 93 5.92 -7.43 5.33
CA ARG A 93 5.29 -7.78 6.61
C ARG A 93 6.16 -7.37 7.79
N ALA A 94 7.45 -7.72 7.76
CA ALA A 94 8.37 -7.40 8.84
C ALA A 94 8.55 -5.88 9.02
N ALA A 95 8.75 -5.15 7.92
CA ALA A 95 8.94 -3.70 7.97
C ALA A 95 7.67 -2.95 8.41
N LEU A 96 6.50 -3.38 7.94
CA LEU A 96 5.22 -2.76 8.27
C LEU A 96 4.79 -3.08 9.71
N ALA A 97 4.95 -4.32 10.17
CA ALA A 97 4.59 -4.70 11.54
C ALA A 97 5.40 -3.96 12.60
N ASP A 98 6.65 -3.61 12.28
CA ASP A 98 7.55 -2.85 13.16
C ASP A 98 7.46 -1.32 12.94
N SER A 99 6.54 -0.84 12.10
CA SER A 99 6.38 0.60 11.81
C SER A 99 5.36 1.25 12.75
N PRO A 100 5.69 2.40 13.37
CA PRO A 100 4.72 3.14 14.20
C PRO A 100 3.58 3.76 13.37
N LEU A 101 3.71 3.75 12.04
CA LEU A 101 2.69 4.25 11.11
C LEU A 101 1.58 3.23 10.84
N VAL A 102 1.78 1.98 11.21
CA VAL A 102 0.92 0.85 10.84
C VAL A 102 0.35 0.24 12.10
N GLY A 103 -0.96 -0.01 12.07
CA GLY A 103 -1.67 -0.73 13.12
C GLY A 103 -2.58 -1.78 12.51
N ASP A 104 -3.31 -2.49 13.36
CA ASP A 104 -4.28 -3.53 13.00
C ASP A 104 -5.72 -2.99 12.81
N GLY A 105 -5.93 -1.71 13.13
CA GLY A 105 -7.24 -1.07 13.11
C GLY A 105 -7.62 -0.44 14.45
N ASP A 106 -7.06 -0.94 15.55
CA ASP A 106 -7.41 -0.51 16.90
C ASP A 106 -6.65 0.75 17.32
N ALA A 107 -5.36 0.80 17.04
CA ALA A 107 -4.51 1.96 17.32
C ALA A 107 -4.75 3.11 16.31
N ALA A 108 -4.61 4.38 16.73
CA ALA A 108 -4.83 5.55 15.87
C ALA A 108 -3.67 5.81 14.87
N THR A 109 -3.33 4.82 14.05
CA THR A 109 -2.25 4.84 13.06
C THR A 109 -2.75 5.28 11.66
N PRO A 110 -1.96 6.00 10.86
CA PRO A 110 -2.39 6.45 9.53
C PRO A 110 -2.64 5.30 8.54
N LEU A 111 -1.91 4.19 8.70
CA LEU A 111 -2.06 2.99 7.89
C LEU A 111 -2.60 1.83 8.74
N VAL A 112 -3.35 0.95 8.10
CA VAL A 112 -3.87 -0.27 8.73
C VAL A 112 -3.48 -1.47 7.87
N LEU A 113 -2.81 -2.45 8.48
CA LEU A 113 -2.49 -3.74 7.85
C LEU A 113 -3.38 -4.81 8.47
N ASP A 114 -4.15 -5.51 7.63
CA ASP A 114 -4.99 -6.61 8.09
C ASP A 114 -4.27 -7.97 8.01
N GLY A 115 -4.91 -9.01 8.55
CA GLY A 115 -4.36 -10.38 8.55
C GLY A 115 -4.29 -11.04 7.17
N ALA A 116 -4.84 -10.42 6.12
CA ALA A 116 -4.83 -10.91 4.75
C ALA A 116 -3.84 -10.14 3.86
N ASP A 117 -2.88 -9.42 4.45
CA ASP A 117 -1.86 -8.62 3.77
C ASP A 117 -2.40 -7.46 2.94
N ARG A 118 -3.54 -6.93 3.34
CA ARG A 118 -4.12 -5.74 2.74
C ARG A 118 -3.73 -4.52 3.57
N LEU A 119 -3.05 -3.59 2.93
CA LEU A 119 -2.67 -2.32 3.51
C LEU A 119 -3.67 -1.23 3.10
N TYR A 120 -4.19 -0.53 4.09
CA TYR A 120 -5.21 0.49 3.94
C TYR A 120 -4.70 1.84 4.38
N LEU A 121 -5.21 2.90 3.76
CA LEU A 121 -5.29 4.20 4.43
C LEU A 121 -6.39 4.12 5.50
N ARG A 122 -6.12 4.55 6.74
CA ARG A 122 -7.06 4.40 7.88
C ARG A 122 -8.50 4.85 7.56
N ARG A 123 -8.66 5.97 6.86
CA ARG A 123 -9.99 6.46 6.45
C ARG A 123 -10.79 5.42 5.66
N TYR A 124 -10.15 4.72 4.72
CA TYR A 124 -10.80 3.74 3.86
C TYR A 124 -11.10 2.45 4.62
N TRP A 125 -10.20 2.03 5.51
CA TRP A 125 -10.45 0.92 6.43
C TRP A 125 -11.67 1.20 7.33
N GLN A 126 -11.78 2.41 7.89
CA GLN A 126 -12.92 2.82 8.70
C GLN A 126 -14.24 2.78 7.91
N HIS A 127 -14.23 3.26 6.66
CA HIS A 127 -15.40 3.18 5.80
C HIS A 127 -15.83 1.72 5.57
N GLU A 128 -14.88 0.83 5.27
CA GLU A 128 -15.16 -0.61 5.07
C GLU A 128 -15.71 -1.25 6.35
N ALA A 129 -15.10 -0.99 7.51
CA ALA A 129 -15.53 -1.51 8.80
C ALA A 129 -16.96 -1.06 9.16
N VAL A 130 -17.28 0.23 8.99
CA VAL A 130 -18.61 0.77 9.24
C VAL A 130 -19.65 0.17 8.29
N LEU A 131 -19.31 0.06 7.00
CA LEU A 131 -20.20 -0.54 6.01
C LEU A 131 -20.48 -2.02 6.35
N ALA A 132 -19.44 -2.80 6.65
CA ALA A 132 -19.56 -4.21 7.01
C ALA A 132 -20.42 -4.40 8.28
N ALA A 133 -20.23 -3.56 9.30
CA ALA A 133 -21.05 -3.60 10.52
C ALA A 133 -22.53 -3.33 10.23
N ARG A 134 -22.84 -2.32 9.41
CA ARG A 134 -24.22 -1.99 9.02
C ARG A 134 -24.88 -3.12 8.23
N LEU A 135 -24.17 -3.72 7.27
CA LEU A 135 -24.69 -4.83 6.48
C LEU A 135 -24.99 -6.06 7.35
N ARG A 136 -24.09 -6.39 8.29
CA ARG A 136 -24.31 -7.49 9.25
C ARG A 136 -25.53 -7.25 10.14
N ALA A 137 -25.70 -6.04 10.66
CA ALA A 137 -26.86 -5.69 11.48
C ALA A 137 -28.18 -5.89 10.71
N ARG A 138 -28.24 -5.42 9.46
CA ARG A 138 -29.43 -5.61 8.60
C ARG A 138 -29.70 -7.07 8.26
N ALA A 139 -28.66 -7.86 7.98
CA ALA A 139 -28.81 -9.28 7.72
C ALA A 139 -29.36 -10.04 8.94
N ALA A 140 -28.93 -9.67 10.15
CA ALA A 140 -29.43 -10.26 11.39
C ALA A 140 -30.90 -9.93 11.68
N GLU A 141 -31.35 -8.69 11.38
CA GLU A 141 -32.77 -8.30 11.48
C GLU A 141 -33.66 -9.18 10.61
N VAL A 142 -33.23 -9.49 9.37
CA VAL A 142 -33.96 -10.36 8.45
C VAL A 142 -33.98 -11.81 8.94
N ALA A 143 -32.85 -12.31 9.44
CA ALA A 143 -32.73 -13.68 9.93
C ALA A 143 -33.52 -13.94 11.23
N GLY A 144 -33.70 -12.92 12.08
CA GLY A 144 -34.52 -13.02 13.30
C GLY A 144 -36.02 -12.81 13.08
N ALA A 145 -36.42 -12.36 11.89
CA ALA A 145 -37.82 -12.19 11.48
C ALA A 145 -38.36 -13.36 10.66
N ALA A 146 -37.51 -14.34 10.33
CA ALA A 146 -37.83 -15.59 9.64
C ALA A 146 -37.90 -16.76 10.62
#